data_AF-A0A2A2AWR4-F1
#
_entry.id   AF-A0A2A2AWR4-F1
#
_cell.length_a   1.000
_cell.length_b   1.000
_cell.length_c   1.000
_cell.angle_alpha   90.00
_cell.angle_beta   90.00
_cell.angle_gamma   90.00
#
_symmetry.space_group_name_H-M   'P 1'
#
loop_
_entity.id
_entity.type
_entity.pdbx_description
1 polymer ?
#
loop_
_entity_poly.entity_id
_entity_poly.type
_entity_poly.pdbx_seq_one_letter_code
_entity_poly.pdbx_strand_id
1 'polypeptide(L)'
;MKKQLLCAALAGALAATVLPASAKDLAVVNGEAIPQARYDFFIKQFEESGTPKTPELEAQVKEELIRRAVFEQEAKKLKLEDSQAFKEEMALARQTFLIRALFQKHQKDNPITDKAIKAEYDKFVEQQKGFEYQSAHILVETEEEAKAIIADLKKDFSKFEAIAKEKSKDPGSGAKGGDLGWQRAETYVPEFAQALTKLEKGKFTQEPVKTEYGWHILHLKDKRDSKPPTLDALKPQIEQHLAQRQLAEFQEKLYKAAKIEQ
;
A
#
# COMPACT_ATOMS: atom_id res chain seq x y z
N MET A 1 72.39 47.00 13.57
CA MET A 1 72.23 47.43 14.98
C MET A 1 70.89 48.13 15.14
N LYS A 2 70.04 47.65 16.08
CA LYS A 2 69.14 48.39 17.01
C LYS A 2 68.32 49.57 16.45
N LYS A 3 67.03 49.80 16.73
CA LYS A 3 66.04 49.38 17.76
C LYS A 3 64.70 50.01 17.29
N GLN A 4 63.58 49.28 17.22
CA GLN A 4 62.50 49.18 18.22
C GLN A 4 61.64 50.44 18.50
N LEU A 5 60.31 50.24 18.34
CA LEU A 5 59.15 50.72 19.15
C LEU A 5 58.82 52.24 19.02
N LEU A 6 57.59 52.76 19.05
CA LEU A 6 56.34 52.37 19.74
C LEU A 6 55.14 53.21 19.18
N CYS A 7 53.93 52.73 19.43
CA CYS A 7 52.64 53.46 19.58
C CYS A 7 51.87 54.04 18.37
N ALA A 8 50.77 53.36 18.02
CA ALA A 8 49.46 54.00 17.95
C ALA A 8 48.36 52.95 18.20
N ALA A 9 47.88 52.91 19.44
CA ALA A 9 46.61 52.28 19.79
C ALA A 9 45.48 53.27 19.45
N LEU A 10 44.50 52.82 18.67
CA LEU A 10 43.15 53.40 18.68
C LEU A 10 42.18 52.24 18.45
N ALA A 11 41.65 51.76 19.56
CA ALA A 11 40.56 50.82 19.63
C ALA A 11 39.30 51.46 19.04
N GLY A 12 38.92 51.02 17.84
CA GLY A 12 37.56 51.16 17.34
C GLY A 12 36.80 49.89 17.69
N ALA A 13 36.23 49.84 18.90
CA ALA A 13 35.24 48.84 19.23
C ALA A 13 34.04 49.03 18.28
N LEU A 14 33.87 48.15 17.30
CA LEU A 14 32.55 47.93 16.71
C LEU A 14 31.69 47.36 17.83
N ALA A 15 30.97 48.24 18.51
CA ALA A 15 29.81 47.85 19.28
C ALA A 15 28.85 47.17 18.31
N ALA A 16 28.87 45.83 18.28
CA ALA A 16 27.72 45.07 17.84
C ALA A 16 26.58 45.53 18.73
N THR A 17 25.67 46.33 18.18
CA THR A 17 24.41 46.64 18.82
C THR A 17 23.65 45.32 18.90
N VAL A 18 23.81 44.62 20.03
CA VAL A 18 23.00 43.47 20.37
C VAL A 18 21.59 44.02 20.55
N LEU A 19 20.75 43.82 19.53
CA LEU A 19 19.33 44.10 19.66
C LEU A 19 18.81 43.23 20.82
N PRO A 20 18.08 43.80 21.80
CA PRO A 20 17.51 43.02 22.88
C PRO A 20 16.57 41.97 22.31
N ALA A 21 16.71 40.73 22.79
CA ALA A 21 15.77 39.65 22.50
C ALA A 21 14.34 40.15 22.71
N SER A 22 13.49 39.94 21.71
CA SER A 22 12.08 40.31 21.82
C SER A 22 11.40 39.33 22.78
N ALA A 23 10.29 39.72 23.41
CA ALA A 23 9.55 38.87 24.36
C ALA A 23 8.93 37.59 23.75
N LYS A 24 9.32 37.22 22.52
CA LYS A 24 8.86 36.05 21.76
C LYS A 24 10.01 35.12 21.33
N ASP A 25 11.19 35.25 21.93
CA ASP A 25 12.33 34.38 21.64
C ASP A 25 12.44 33.26 22.69
N LEU A 26 12.71 32.04 22.23
CA LEU A 26 12.88 30.85 23.06
C LEU A 26 14.20 30.88 23.85
N ALA A 27 15.28 31.27 23.16
CA ALA A 27 16.64 31.36 23.67
C ALA A 27 17.51 32.20 22.71
N VAL A 28 18.72 32.56 23.13
CA VAL A 28 19.71 33.24 22.29
C VAL A 28 21.01 32.42 22.29
N VAL A 29 21.56 32.16 21.11
CA VAL A 29 22.82 31.41 20.93
C VAL A 29 23.78 32.30 20.14
N ASN A 30 24.95 32.62 20.71
CA ASN A 30 25.96 33.52 20.13
C ASN A 30 25.39 34.86 19.59
N GLY A 31 24.37 35.40 20.27
CA GLY A 31 23.73 36.67 19.89
C GLY A 31 22.61 36.55 18.85
N GLU A 32 22.34 35.36 18.30
CA GLU A 32 21.18 35.12 17.43
C GLU A 32 20.04 34.47 18.23
N ALA A 33 18.83 35.01 18.05
CA ALA A 33 17.63 34.50 18.73
C ALA A 33 17.06 33.26 18.04
N ILE A 34 16.63 32.28 18.85
CA ILE A 34 15.80 31.15 18.43
C ILE A 34 14.33 31.56 18.61
N PRO A 35 13.53 31.67 17.54
CA PRO A 35 12.14 32.12 17.68
C PRO A 35 11.26 31.11 18.43
N GLN A 36 10.35 31.60 19.29
CA GLN A 36 9.35 30.76 19.97
C GLN A 36 8.48 29.97 18.97
N ALA A 37 8.17 30.56 17.82
CA ALA A 37 7.39 29.90 16.76
C ALA A 37 8.04 28.61 16.24
N ARG A 38 9.38 28.50 16.30
CA ARG A 38 10.10 27.28 15.93
C ARG A 38 9.79 26.16 16.92
N TYR A 39 9.81 26.46 18.21
CA TYR A 39 9.40 25.51 19.26
C TYR A 39 7.93 25.11 19.10
N ASP A 40 7.03 26.08 18.89
CA ASP A 40 5.60 25.80 18.75
C ASP A 40 5.31 24.85 17.57
N PHE A 41 6.06 25.00 16.47
CA PHE A 41 5.99 24.10 15.32
C PHE A 41 6.38 22.65 15.67
N PHE A 42 7.49 22.44 16.39
CA PHE A 42 7.93 21.09 16.77
C PHE A 42 6.96 20.44 17.75
N ILE A 43 6.46 21.18 18.75
CA ILE A 43 5.46 20.66 19.69
C ILE A 43 4.20 20.22 18.95
N LYS A 44 3.68 21.05 18.05
CA LYS A 44 2.51 20.71 17.25
C LYS A 44 2.72 19.43 16.44
N GLN A 45 3.90 19.23 15.85
CA GLN A 45 4.21 18.02 15.09
C GLN A 45 4.22 16.75 15.96
N PHE A 46 4.70 16.85 17.21
CA PHE A 46 4.64 15.73 18.16
C PHE A 46 3.19 15.43 18.56
N GLU A 47 2.38 16.45 18.84
CA GLU A 47 0.96 16.28 19.15
C GLU A 47 0.18 15.63 17.99
N GLU A 48 0.43 16.07 16.74
CA GLU A 48 -0.17 15.48 15.54
C GLU A 48 0.25 14.01 15.32
N SER A 49 1.42 13.61 15.83
CA SER A 49 1.87 12.21 15.83
C SER A 49 1.29 11.36 16.97
N GLY A 50 0.47 11.96 17.85
CA GLY A 50 -0.10 11.30 19.02
C GLY A 50 0.81 11.31 20.26
N THR A 51 1.93 12.04 20.23
CA THR A 51 2.81 12.19 21.39
C THR A 51 2.31 13.37 22.24
N PRO A 52 1.94 13.15 23.52
CA PRO A 52 1.41 14.22 24.36
C PRO A 52 2.49 15.23 24.75
N LYS A 53 2.06 16.49 24.93
CA LYS A 53 2.91 17.56 25.45
C LYS A 53 3.16 17.38 26.95
N THR A 54 4.30 16.81 27.32
CA THR A 54 4.76 16.69 28.72
C THR A 54 5.89 17.66 29.03
N PRO A 55 6.12 18.03 30.31
CA PRO A 55 7.25 18.88 30.70
C PRO A 55 8.61 18.34 30.22
N GLU A 56 8.78 17.02 30.20
CA GLU A 56 9.99 16.35 29.72
C GLU A 56 10.18 16.56 28.21
N LEU A 57 9.11 16.38 27.42
CA LEU A 57 9.15 16.65 25.98
C LEU A 57 9.47 18.13 25.70
N GLU A 58 8.84 19.04 26.44
CA GLU A 58 9.10 20.48 26.29
C GLU A 58 10.57 20.81 26.55
N ALA A 59 11.15 20.25 27.62
CA ALA A 59 12.56 20.43 27.94
C ALA A 59 13.47 19.84 26.84
N GLN A 60 13.16 18.64 26.34
CA GLN A 60 13.90 17.99 25.26
C GLN A 60 13.87 18.80 23.96
N VAL A 61 12.69 19.31 23.56
CA VAL A 61 12.56 20.13 22.34
C VAL A 61 13.33 21.45 22.47
N LYS A 62 13.27 22.12 23.62
CA LYS A 62 14.03 23.35 23.86
C LYS A 62 15.53 23.13 23.73
N GLU A 63 16.03 22.12 24.41
CA GLU A 63 17.44 21.77 24.42
C GLU A 63 17.92 21.34 23.02
N GLU A 64 17.10 20.58 22.28
CA GLU A 64 17.40 20.20 20.90
C GLU A 64 17.44 21.39 19.94
N LEU A 65 16.56 22.38 20.11
CA LEU A 65 16.59 23.61 19.30
C LEU A 65 17.84 24.44 19.57
N ILE A 66 18.31 24.50 20.81
CA ILE A 66 19.57 25.16 21.17
C ILE A 66 20.74 24.43 20.50
N ARG A 67 20.82 23.10 20.60
CA ARG A 67 21.87 22.32 19.92
C ARG A 67 21.87 22.52 18.41
N ARG A 68 20.70 22.52 17.78
CA ARG A 68 20.56 22.79 16.34
C ARG A 68 21.06 24.17 15.97
N ALA A 69 20.74 25.19 16.75
CA ALA A 69 21.22 26.55 16.50
C ALA A 69 22.75 26.63 16.57
N VAL A 70 23.38 25.96 17.54
CA VAL A 70 24.85 25.88 17.63
C VAL A 70 25.45 25.26 16.35
N PHE A 71 24.90 24.13 15.89
CA PHE A 71 25.39 23.47 14.68
C PHE A 71 25.12 24.27 13.40
N GLU A 72 23.96 24.90 13.29
CA GLU A 72 23.59 25.74 12.16
C GLU A 72 24.52 26.95 12.04
N GLN A 73 24.87 27.58 13.17
CA GLN A 73 25.80 28.71 13.18
C GLN A 73 27.21 28.32 12.73
N GLU A 74 27.74 27.17 13.17
CA GLU A 74 29.04 26.69 12.67
C GLU A 74 28.96 26.34 11.17
N ALA A 75 27.86 25.73 10.72
CA ALA A 75 27.64 25.46 9.29
C ALA A 75 27.59 26.74 8.44
N LYS A 76 26.94 27.80 8.92
CA LYS A 76 26.92 29.14 8.29
C LYS A 76 28.30 29.78 8.24
N LYS A 77 29.06 29.70 9.34
CA LYS A 77 30.44 30.19 9.40
C LYS A 77 31.36 29.47 8.41
N LEU A 78 31.15 28.17 8.22
CA LEU A 78 31.83 27.36 7.20
C LEU A 78 31.28 27.57 5.77
N LYS A 79 30.25 28.41 5.61
CA LYS A 79 29.59 28.73 4.33
C LYS A 79 29.09 27.49 3.59
N LEU A 80 28.66 26.46 4.32
CA LEU A 80 28.18 25.23 3.71
C LEU A 80 26.92 25.46 2.84
N GLU A 81 26.12 26.47 3.19
CA GLU A 81 24.94 26.90 2.43
C GLU A 81 25.26 27.56 1.08
N ASP A 82 26.48 28.08 0.90
CA ASP A 82 26.91 28.68 -0.36
C ASP A 82 27.32 27.64 -1.41
N SER A 83 27.56 26.39 -0.98
CA SER A 83 28.00 25.30 -1.84
C SER A 83 26.96 24.97 -2.92
N GLN A 84 27.44 24.56 -4.09
CA GLN A 84 26.56 24.14 -5.18
C GLN A 84 25.71 22.93 -4.79
N ALA A 85 26.31 21.96 -4.08
CA ALA A 85 25.61 20.78 -3.58
C ALA A 85 24.42 21.14 -2.68
N PHE A 86 24.61 22.05 -1.71
CA PHE A 86 23.52 22.49 -0.84
C PHE A 86 22.40 23.20 -1.63
N LYS A 87 22.75 24.06 -2.59
CA LYS A 87 21.77 24.77 -3.44
C LYS A 87 20.93 23.80 -4.26
N GLU A 88 21.55 22.77 -4.83
CA GLU A 88 20.87 21.73 -5.59
C GLU A 88 19.97 20.87 -4.70
N GLU A 89 20.46 20.42 -3.55
CA GLU A 89 19.67 19.68 -2.57
C GLU A 89 18.45 20.49 -2.09
N MET A 90 18.63 21.78 -1.80
CA MET A 90 17.52 22.66 -1.41
C MET A 90 16.51 22.88 -2.54
N ALA A 91 16.96 22.95 -3.79
CA ALA A 91 16.06 23.05 -4.95
C ALA A 91 15.21 21.78 -5.11
N LEU A 92 15.81 20.59 -4.98
CA LEU A 92 15.12 19.30 -5.04
C LEU A 92 14.18 19.09 -3.84
N ALA A 93 14.61 19.45 -2.63
CA ALA A 93 13.77 19.42 -1.44
C ALA A 93 12.54 20.32 -1.60
N ARG A 94 12.74 21.55 -2.09
CA ARG A 94 11.63 22.48 -2.39
C ARG A 94 10.66 21.87 -3.41
N GLN A 95 11.17 21.29 -4.49
CA GLN A 95 10.32 20.64 -5.50
C GLN A 95 9.50 19.50 -4.87
N THR A 96 10.13 18.65 -4.07
CA THR A 96 9.47 17.52 -3.40
C THR A 96 8.34 17.98 -2.48
N PHE A 97 8.58 19.01 -1.66
CA PHE A 97 7.55 19.53 -0.77
C PHE A 97 6.38 20.17 -1.53
N LEU A 98 6.66 20.87 -2.64
CA LEU A 98 5.61 21.44 -3.49
C LEU A 98 4.75 20.35 -4.15
N ILE A 99 5.38 19.28 -4.67
CA ILE A 99 4.66 18.14 -5.25
C ILE A 99 3.78 17.46 -4.18
N ARG A 100 4.31 17.21 -2.98
CA ARG A 100 3.54 16.65 -1.87
C ARG A 100 2.36 17.55 -1.48
N ALA A 101 2.59 18.85 -1.33
CA ALA A 101 1.53 19.81 -0.98
C ALA A 101 0.45 19.87 -2.07
N LEU A 102 0.84 19.81 -3.35
CA LEU A 102 -0.08 19.73 -4.48
C LEU A 102 -0.99 18.50 -4.39
N PHE A 103 -0.42 17.31 -4.15
CA PHE A 103 -1.19 16.08 -4.06
C PHE A 103 -2.08 16.02 -2.81
N GLN A 104 -1.61 16.54 -1.67
CA GLN A 104 -2.43 16.67 -0.47
C GLN A 104 -3.61 17.63 -0.68
N LYS A 105 -3.36 18.77 -1.32
CA LYS A 105 -4.43 19.72 -1.68
C LYS A 105 -5.44 19.07 -2.62
N HIS A 106 -4.97 18.38 -3.66
CA HIS A 106 -5.85 17.69 -4.61
C HIS A 106 -6.75 16.66 -3.91
N GLN A 107 -6.20 15.80 -3.06
CA GLN A 107 -6.98 14.83 -2.28
C GLN A 107 -8.00 15.50 -1.35
N LYS A 108 -7.61 16.57 -0.66
CA LYS A 108 -8.51 17.33 0.22
C LYS A 108 -9.66 17.99 -0.55
N ASP A 109 -9.38 18.54 -1.71
CA ASP A 109 -10.38 19.21 -2.55
C ASP A 109 -11.29 18.21 -3.30
N ASN A 110 -10.87 16.95 -3.42
CA ASN A 110 -11.58 15.92 -4.18
C ASN A 110 -11.75 14.64 -3.35
N PRO A 111 -12.45 14.70 -2.18
CA PRO A 111 -12.61 13.54 -1.33
C PRO A 111 -13.35 12.40 -2.05
N ILE A 112 -12.94 11.16 -1.77
CA ILE A 112 -13.67 9.98 -2.26
C ILE A 112 -15.06 9.98 -1.63
N THR A 113 -16.08 9.94 -2.48
CA THR A 113 -17.48 10.01 -2.04
C THR A 113 -18.05 8.62 -1.80
N ASP A 114 -18.98 8.47 -0.85
CA ASP A 114 -19.71 7.21 -0.64
C ASP A 114 -20.39 6.70 -1.93
N LYS A 115 -20.81 7.63 -2.81
CA LYS A 115 -21.34 7.28 -4.13
C LYS A 115 -20.31 6.58 -5.01
N ALA A 116 -19.06 7.09 -5.05
CA ALA A 116 -17.99 6.47 -5.82
C ALA A 116 -17.60 5.10 -5.24
N ILE A 117 -17.55 4.98 -3.91
CA ILE A 117 -17.29 3.72 -3.22
C ILE A 117 -18.38 2.70 -3.56
N LYS A 118 -19.65 3.09 -3.44
CA LYS A 118 -20.78 2.22 -3.78
C LYS A 118 -20.72 1.79 -5.25
N ALA A 119 -20.43 2.71 -6.17
CA ALA A 119 -20.34 2.38 -7.59
C ALA A 119 -19.21 1.38 -7.89
N GLU A 120 -18.05 1.50 -7.26
CA GLU A 120 -16.96 0.54 -7.42
C GLU A 120 -17.31 -0.83 -6.78
N TYR A 121 -17.97 -0.82 -5.63
CA TYR A 121 -18.50 -2.03 -5.00
C TYR A 121 -19.56 -2.73 -5.88
N ASP A 122 -20.50 -1.98 -6.43
CA ASP A 122 -21.55 -2.54 -7.30
C ASP A 122 -20.93 -3.21 -8.53
N LYS A 123 -19.88 -2.62 -9.13
CA LYS A 123 -19.11 -3.26 -10.22
C LYS A 123 -18.43 -4.55 -9.77
N PHE A 124 -17.81 -4.54 -8.59
CA PHE A 124 -17.21 -5.74 -8.03
C PHE A 124 -18.25 -6.84 -7.81
N VAL A 125 -19.41 -6.51 -7.23
CA VAL A 125 -20.52 -7.45 -7.05
C VAL A 125 -21.02 -7.98 -8.39
N GLU A 126 -21.17 -7.13 -9.40
CA GLU A 126 -21.60 -7.54 -10.75
C GLU A 126 -20.64 -8.57 -11.35
N GLN A 127 -19.33 -8.31 -11.26
CA GLN A 127 -18.28 -9.24 -11.71
C GLN A 127 -18.26 -10.54 -10.89
N GLN A 128 -18.73 -10.48 -9.65
CA GLN A 128 -18.81 -11.61 -8.75
C GLN A 128 -20.18 -12.31 -8.76
N LYS A 129 -21.14 -11.91 -9.61
CA LYS A 129 -22.37 -12.67 -9.77
C LYS A 129 -22.08 -14.06 -10.34
N GLY A 130 -23.01 -14.98 -10.08
CA GLY A 130 -22.92 -16.36 -10.53
C GLY A 130 -22.91 -17.32 -9.34
N PHE A 131 -22.39 -18.51 -9.57
CA PHE A 131 -22.46 -19.60 -8.61
C PHE A 131 -21.08 -20.04 -8.17
N GLU A 132 -20.99 -20.42 -6.91
CA GLU A 132 -19.92 -21.27 -6.40
C GLU A 132 -20.42 -22.72 -6.40
N TYR A 133 -19.51 -23.62 -6.73
CA TYR A 133 -19.73 -25.05 -6.83
C TYR A 133 -18.85 -25.72 -5.79
N GLN A 134 -19.46 -26.48 -4.90
CA GLN A 134 -18.74 -27.41 -4.04
C GLN A 134 -18.51 -28.68 -4.83
N SER A 135 -17.28 -28.94 -5.24
CA SER A 135 -16.98 -30.05 -6.14
C SER A 135 -15.87 -30.95 -5.59
N ALA A 136 -15.83 -32.17 -6.11
CA ALA A 136 -14.69 -33.06 -5.96
C ALA A 136 -14.35 -33.67 -7.32
N HIS A 137 -13.09 -34.08 -7.50
CA HIS A 137 -12.67 -34.73 -8.73
C HIS A 137 -11.67 -35.86 -8.53
N ILE A 138 -11.53 -36.69 -9.56
CA ILE A 138 -10.50 -37.71 -9.68
C ILE A 138 -9.79 -37.47 -11.00
N LEU A 139 -8.49 -37.21 -10.96
CA LEU A 139 -7.65 -37.03 -12.14
C LEU A 139 -6.85 -38.31 -12.42
N VAL A 140 -6.89 -38.81 -13.65
CA VAL A 140 -6.10 -39.96 -14.11
C VAL A 140 -5.46 -39.69 -15.46
N GLU A 141 -4.46 -40.50 -15.82
CA GLU A 141 -3.64 -40.28 -17.02
C GLU A 141 -4.36 -40.70 -18.30
N THR A 142 -5.18 -41.75 -18.23
CA THR A 142 -5.80 -42.40 -19.40
C THR A 142 -7.34 -42.35 -19.38
N GLU A 143 -7.95 -42.38 -20.56
CA GLU A 143 -9.42 -42.37 -20.70
C GLU A 143 -10.01 -43.68 -20.18
N GLU A 144 -9.30 -44.78 -20.38
CA GLU A 144 -9.66 -46.13 -19.97
C GLU A 144 -9.77 -46.25 -18.45
N GLU A 145 -8.80 -45.69 -17.72
CA GLU A 145 -8.84 -45.61 -16.26
C GLU A 145 -10.06 -44.81 -15.80
N ALA A 146 -10.32 -43.67 -16.44
CA ALA A 146 -11.46 -42.83 -16.08
C ALA A 146 -12.80 -43.55 -16.32
N LYS A 147 -12.94 -44.25 -17.45
CA LYS A 147 -14.13 -45.07 -17.75
C LYS A 147 -14.32 -46.20 -16.75
N ALA A 148 -13.24 -46.87 -16.34
CA ALA A 148 -13.30 -47.93 -15.33
C ALA A 148 -13.78 -47.38 -13.98
N ILE A 149 -13.23 -46.23 -13.55
CA ILE A 149 -13.65 -45.55 -12.32
C ILE A 149 -15.12 -45.16 -12.38
N ILE A 150 -15.58 -44.58 -13.49
CA ILE A 150 -17.00 -44.23 -13.69
C ILE A 150 -17.89 -45.48 -13.58
N ALA A 151 -17.49 -46.62 -14.15
CA ALA A 151 -18.25 -47.87 -14.07
C ALA A 151 -18.36 -48.39 -12.63
N ASP A 152 -17.32 -48.22 -11.82
CA ASP A 152 -17.34 -48.58 -10.39
C ASP A 152 -18.20 -47.62 -9.58
N LEU A 153 -18.12 -46.31 -9.84
CA LEU A 153 -18.95 -45.29 -9.18
C LEU A 153 -20.45 -45.42 -9.52
N LYS A 154 -20.79 -45.92 -10.71
CA LYS A 154 -22.18 -46.24 -11.08
C LYS A 154 -22.76 -47.39 -10.24
N LYS A 155 -21.93 -48.31 -9.77
CA LYS A 155 -22.35 -49.42 -8.89
C LYS A 155 -22.43 -48.97 -7.44
N ASP A 156 -21.45 -48.19 -7.00
CA ASP A 156 -21.34 -47.71 -5.63
C ASP A 156 -20.60 -46.38 -5.56
N PHE A 157 -21.39 -45.30 -5.51
CA PHE A 157 -20.85 -43.94 -5.43
C PHE A 157 -20.11 -43.65 -4.11
N SER A 158 -20.38 -44.41 -3.04
CA SER A 158 -19.74 -44.19 -1.74
C SER A 158 -18.22 -44.36 -1.78
N LYS A 159 -17.70 -45.03 -2.82
CA LYS A 159 -16.27 -45.24 -3.05
C LYS A 159 -15.54 -44.03 -3.63
N PHE A 160 -16.22 -42.95 -4.01
CA PHE A 160 -15.60 -41.80 -4.68
C PHE A 160 -14.36 -41.29 -3.94
N GLU A 161 -14.49 -41.01 -2.64
CA GLU A 161 -13.38 -40.46 -1.86
C GLU A 161 -12.21 -41.45 -1.70
N ALA A 162 -12.51 -42.74 -1.58
CA ALA A 162 -11.49 -43.78 -1.47
C ALA A 162 -10.73 -43.92 -2.80
N ILE A 163 -11.44 -43.98 -3.91
CA ILE A 163 -10.84 -44.03 -5.26
C ILE A 163 -10.03 -42.76 -5.53
N ALA A 164 -10.52 -41.59 -5.14
CA ALA A 164 -9.79 -40.34 -5.27
C ALA A 164 -8.46 -40.37 -4.49
N LYS A 165 -8.46 -40.86 -3.25
CA LYS A 165 -7.24 -41.00 -2.43
C LYS A 165 -6.24 -41.99 -3.01
N GLU A 166 -6.74 -43.07 -3.60
CA GLU A 166 -5.90 -44.16 -4.13
C GLU A 166 -5.35 -43.86 -5.53
N LYS A 167 -6.18 -43.29 -6.40
CA LYS A 167 -5.91 -43.22 -7.85
C LYS A 167 -5.76 -41.81 -8.41
N SER A 168 -6.24 -40.77 -7.72
CA SER A 168 -6.15 -39.41 -8.26
C SER A 168 -4.70 -38.96 -8.34
N LYS A 169 -4.31 -38.46 -9.51
CA LYS A 169 -3.00 -37.86 -9.78
C LYS A 169 -2.93 -36.39 -9.39
N ASP A 170 -4.03 -35.78 -8.95
CA ASP A 170 -4.03 -34.41 -8.47
C ASP A 170 -3.42 -34.33 -7.06
N PRO A 171 -2.22 -33.74 -6.90
CA PRO A 171 -1.57 -33.62 -5.60
C PRO A 171 -2.33 -32.69 -4.64
N GLY A 172 -3.14 -31.76 -5.14
CA GLY A 172 -3.85 -30.77 -4.33
C GLY A 172 -5.07 -31.31 -3.60
N SER A 173 -5.80 -32.24 -4.24
CA SER A 173 -7.07 -32.76 -3.71
C SER A 173 -7.12 -34.27 -3.52
N GLY A 174 -6.26 -35.07 -4.17
CA GLY A 174 -6.31 -36.54 -4.14
C GLY A 174 -6.34 -37.09 -2.71
N ALA A 175 -5.38 -36.69 -1.87
CA ALA A 175 -5.29 -37.08 -0.46
C ALA A 175 -6.54 -36.68 0.37
N LYS A 176 -7.29 -35.67 -0.07
CA LYS A 176 -8.53 -35.18 0.55
C LYS A 176 -9.79 -35.78 -0.08
N GLY A 177 -9.68 -36.91 -0.77
CA GLY A 177 -10.82 -37.54 -1.43
C GLY A 177 -11.30 -36.78 -2.67
N GLY A 178 -10.40 -36.01 -3.30
CA GLY A 178 -10.70 -35.21 -4.48
C GLY A 178 -11.37 -33.88 -4.18
N ASP A 179 -11.56 -33.48 -2.91
CA ASP A 179 -12.31 -32.28 -2.54
C ASP A 179 -11.63 -30.99 -2.98
N LEU A 180 -12.37 -30.15 -3.71
CA LEU A 180 -11.91 -28.86 -4.24
C LEU A 180 -12.50 -27.66 -3.47
N GLY A 181 -13.40 -27.91 -2.52
CA GLY A 181 -14.09 -26.87 -1.76
C GLY A 181 -15.07 -26.07 -2.60
N TRP A 182 -15.46 -24.88 -2.10
CA TRP A 182 -16.33 -23.95 -2.82
C TRP A 182 -15.50 -23.08 -3.75
N GLN A 183 -15.70 -23.23 -5.06
CA GLN A 183 -15.02 -22.42 -6.06
C GLN A 183 -15.99 -21.99 -7.15
N ARG A 184 -15.67 -20.89 -7.81
CA ARG A 184 -16.40 -20.47 -9.01
C ARG A 184 -15.98 -21.33 -10.20
N ALA A 185 -16.86 -21.52 -11.17
CA ALA A 185 -16.50 -22.29 -12.36
C ALA A 185 -15.30 -21.68 -13.12
N GLU A 186 -15.17 -20.35 -13.09
CA GLU A 186 -14.09 -19.62 -13.77
C GLU A 186 -12.70 -19.85 -13.17
N THR A 187 -12.58 -20.50 -12.00
CA THR A 187 -11.27 -20.88 -11.44
C THR A 187 -10.67 -22.09 -12.14
N TYR A 188 -11.45 -22.83 -12.93
CA TYR A 188 -11.03 -24.04 -13.62
C TYR A 188 -10.82 -23.79 -15.12
N VAL A 189 -10.07 -24.69 -15.76
CA VAL A 189 -9.94 -24.70 -17.23
C VAL A 189 -11.30 -24.88 -17.90
N PRO A 190 -11.50 -24.33 -19.12
CA PRO A 190 -12.82 -24.25 -19.75
C PRO A 190 -13.57 -25.58 -19.84
N GLU A 191 -12.90 -26.68 -20.17
CA GLU A 191 -13.49 -28.01 -20.33
C GLU A 191 -14.04 -28.54 -18.99
N PHE A 192 -13.28 -28.32 -17.91
CA PHE A 192 -13.68 -28.68 -16.56
C PHE A 192 -14.88 -27.84 -16.11
N ALA A 193 -14.80 -26.52 -16.29
CA ALA A 193 -15.87 -25.59 -15.92
C ALA A 193 -17.17 -25.93 -16.66
N GLN A 194 -17.10 -26.21 -17.97
CA GLN A 194 -18.27 -26.59 -18.78
C GLN A 194 -18.89 -27.91 -18.33
N ALA A 195 -18.07 -28.91 -17.97
CA ALA A 195 -18.59 -30.17 -17.47
C ALA A 195 -19.22 -30.01 -16.07
N LEU A 196 -18.55 -29.29 -15.16
CA LEU A 196 -19.03 -29.04 -13.80
C LEU A 196 -20.36 -28.28 -13.78
N THR A 197 -20.48 -27.24 -14.60
CA THR A 197 -21.68 -26.37 -14.65
C THR A 197 -22.91 -27.07 -15.21
N LYS A 198 -22.74 -28.15 -15.98
CA LYS A 198 -23.81 -29.01 -16.51
C LYS A 198 -24.28 -30.08 -15.51
N LEU A 199 -23.54 -30.31 -14.43
CA LEU A 199 -23.93 -31.29 -13.41
C LEU A 199 -25.07 -30.75 -12.55
N GLU A 200 -25.98 -31.64 -12.19
CA GLU A 200 -26.93 -31.42 -11.10
C GLU A 200 -26.28 -31.73 -9.76
N LYS A 201 -26.82 -31.14 -8.69
CA LYS A 201 -26.37 -31.40 -7.32
C LYS A 201 -26.41 -32.90 -6.99
N GLY A 202 -25.33 -33.41 -6.42
CA GLY A 202 -25.14 -34.81 -6.06
C GLY A 202 -24.82 -35.73 -7.25
N LYS A 203 -24.62 -35.20 -8.46
CA LYS A 203 -24.27 -35.98 -9.65
C LYS A 203 -22.79 -35.88 -9.96
N PHE A 204 -22.29 -36.92 -10.62
CA PHE A 204 -20.94 -36.97 -11.18
C PHE A 204 -20.99 -37.15 -12.70
N THR A 205 -19.88 -36.84 -13.38
CA THR A 205 -19.79 -36.96 -14.84
C THR A 205 -19.94 -38.41 -15.28
N GLN A 206 -20.82 -38.64 -16.24
CA GLN A 206 -21.08 -39.99 -16.75
C GLN A 206 -20.08 -40.43 -17.83
N GLU A 207 -19.28 -39.48 -18.31
CA GLU A 207 -18.19 -39.65 -19.26
C GLU A 207 -16.93 -38.95 -18.73
N PRO A 208 -15.73 -39.43 -19.06
CA PRO A 208 -14.48 -38.75 -18.71
C PRO A 208 -14.39 -37.34 -19.31
N VAL A 209 -13.93 -36.38 -18.53
CA VAL A 209 -13.70 -35.00 -18.98
C VAL A 209 -12.22 -34.83 -19.31
N LYS A 210 -11.89 -34.58 -20.57
CA LYS A 210 -10.51 -34.35 -21.01
C LYS A 210 -10.10 -32.90 -20.78
N THR A 211 -8.89 -32.71 -20.26
CA THR A 211 -8.22 -31.40 -20.16
C THR A 211 -6.74 -31.56 -20.55
N GLU A 212 -5.97 -30.48 -20.50
CA GLU A 212 -4.51 -30.54 -20.63
C GLU A 212 -3.80 -31.35 -19.52
N TYR A 213 -4.45 -31.53 -18.35
CA TYR A 213 -3.87 -32.26 -17.21
C TYR A 213 -4.15 -33.77 -17.24
N GLY A 214 -4.96 -34.25 -18.18
CA GLY A 214 -5.41 -35.64 -18.24
C GLY A 214 -6.94 -35.75 -18.21
N TRP A 215 -7.43 -36.84 -17.63
CA TRP A 215 -8.85 -37.21 -17.63
C TRP A 215 -9.47 -37.11 -16.24
N HIS A 216 -10.60 -36.43 -16.17
CA HIS A 216 -11.26 -36.10 -14.92
C HIS A 216 -12.61 -36.80 -14.78
N ILE A 217 -12.92 -37.22 -13.56
CA ILE A 217 -14.27 -37.56 -13.13
C ILE A 217 -14.70 -36.51 -12.12
N LEU A 218 -15.72 -35.72 -12.43
CA LEU A 218 -16.16 -34.62 -11.58
C LEU A 218 -17.39 -35.03 -10.79
N HIS A 219 -17.50 -34.60 -9.55
CA HIS A 219 -18.68 -34.73 -8.71
C HIS A 219 -19.08 -33.36 -8.16
N LEU A 220 -20.33 -32.97 -8.39
CA LEU A 220 -20.90 -31.76 -7.82
C LEU A 220 -21.62 -32.08 -6.51
N LYS A 221 -21.05 -31.69 -5.38
CA LYS A 221 -21.65 -31.89 -4.04
C LYS A 221 -22.79 -30.89 -3.81
N ASP A 222 -22.55 -29.62 -4.11
CA ASP A 222 -23.52 -28.56 -3.88
C ASP A 222 -23.25 -27.32 -4.77
N LYS A 223 -24.25 -26.46 -4.91
CA LYS A 223 -24.19 -25.22 -5.70
C LYS A 223 -24.89 -24.10 -4.92
N ARG A 224 -24.24 -22.94 -4.82
CA ARG A 224 -24.79 -21.76 -4.13
C ARG A 224 -24.54 -20.49 -4.92
N ASP A 225 -25.37 -19.48 -4.72
CA ASP A 225 -25.07 -18.13 -5.22
C ASP A 225 -23.76 -17.63 -4.60
N SER A 226 -22.90 -17.05 -5.43
CA SER A 226 -21.69 -16.41 -4.93
C SER A 226 -22.07 -15.28 -3.98
N LYS A 227 -21.42 -15.28 -2.81
CA LYS A 227 -21.63 -14.25 -1.80
C LYS A 227 -20.39 -13.38 -1.75
N PRO A 228 -20.36 -12.26 -2.50
CA PRO A 228 -19.27 -11.31 -2.38
C PRO A 228 -19.19 -10.78 -0.94
N PRO A 229 -18.00 -10.38 -0.47
CA PRO A 229 -17.86 -9.69 0.80
C PRO A 229 -18.77 -8.45 0.87
N THR A 230 -19.14 -8.06 2.10
CA THR A 230 -19.97 -6.87 2.31
C THR A 230 -19.22 -5.60 1.92
N LEU A 231 -19.97 -4.54 1.61
CA LEU A 231 -19.39 -3.23 1.36
C LEU A 231 -18.50 -2.78 2.54
N ASP A 232 -18.94 -2.96 3.78
CA ASP A 232 -18.16 -2.56 4.96
C ASP A 232 -16.81 -3.28 5.06
N ALA A 233 -16.76 -4.56 4.67
CA ALA A 233 -15.51 -5.32 4.66
C ALA A 233 -14.53 -4.84 3.57
N LEU A 234 -15.04 -4.36 2.43
CA LEU A 234 -14.23 -3.90 1.30
C LEU A 234 -14.03 -2.39 1.26
N LYS A 235 -14.79 -1.61 2.03
CA LYS A 235 -14.78 -0.14 1.99
C LYS A 235 -13.36 0.43 2.12
N PRO A 236 -12.51 0.01 3.08
CA PRO A 236 -11.15 0.55 3.20
C PRO A 236 -10.28 0.28 1.96
N GLN A 237 -10.43 -0.90 1.35
CA GLN A 237 -9.68 -1.29 0.16
C GLN A 237 -10.16 -0.51 -1.07
N ILE A 238 -11.48 -0.34 -1.22
CA ILE A 238 -12.09 0.44 -2.30
C ILE A 238 -11.67 1.90 -2.18
N GLU A 239 -11.72 2.49 -0.98
CA GLU A 239 -11.29 3.88 -0.74
C GLU A 239 -9.84 4.08 -1.12
N GLN A 240 -8.94 3.21 -0.66
CA GLN A 240 -7.52 3.28 -0.99
C GLN A 240 -7.28 3.18 -2.51
N HIS A 241 -7.94 2.22 -3.17
CA HIS A 241 -7.81 2.02 -4.60
C HIS A 241 -8.35 3.21 -5.40
N LEU A 242 -9.50 3.77 -5.01
CA LEU A 242 -10.06 4.96 -5.66
C LEU A 242 -9.15 6.19 -5.46
N ALA A 243 -8.58 6.37 -4.26
CA ALA A 243 -7.64 7.46 -4.00
C ALA A 243 -6.36 7.35 -4.84
N GLN A 244 -5.81 6.13 -4.98
CA GLN A 244 -4.66 5.87 -5.84
C GLN A 244 -4.98 6.14 -7.31
N ARG A 245 -6.13 5.66 -7.80
CA ARG A 245 -6.57 5.88 -9.18
C ARG A 245 -6.77 7.37 -9.47
N GLN A 246 -7.46 8.08 -8.59
CA GLN A 246 -7.71 9.52 -8.72
C GLN A 246 -6.39 10.32 -8.77
N LEU A 247 -5.42 9.97 -7.92
CA LEU A 247 -4.10 10.62 -7.94
C LEU A 247 -3.34 10.36 -9.24
N ALA A 248 -3.35 9.12 -9.74
CA ALA A 248 -2.72 8.76 -11.00
C ALA A 248 -3.35 9.52 -12.18
N GLU A 249 -4.68 9.57 -12.24
CA GLU A 249 -5.42 10.35 -13.25
C GLU A 249 -5.07 11.84 -13.19
N PHE A 250 -4.95 12.41 -11.99
CA PHE A 250 -4.54 13.80 -11.81
C PHE A 250 -3.11 14.06 -12.31
N GLN A 251 -2.16 13.19 -11.96
CA GLN A 251 -0.78 13.28 -12.43
C GLN A 251 -0.70 13.20 -13.96
N GLU A 252 -1.40 12.22 -14.55
CA GLU A 252 -1.39 12.04 -15.99
C GLU A 252 -2.07 13.20 -16.73
N LYS A 253 -3.15 13.75 -16.17
CA LYS A 253 -3.78 14.97 -16.70
C LYS A 253 -2.80 16.15 -16.72
N LEU A 254 -2.06 16.38 -15.63
CA LEU A 254 -1.07 17.46 -15.58
C LEU A 254 0.05 17.23 -16.59
N TYR A 255 0.54 15.99 -16.69
CA TYR A 255 1.61 15.64 -17.62
C TYR A 255 1.18 15.84 -19.09
N LYS A 256 -0.02 15.35 -19.47
CA LYS A 256 -0.57 15.53 -20.83
C LYS A 256 -0.86 16.99 -21.18
N ALA A 257 -1.19 17.82 -20.19
CA ALA A 257 -1.44 19.24 -20.40
C ALA A 257 -0.14 20.07 -20.51
N ALA A 258 1.01 19.51 -20.15
CA ALA A 258 2.29 20.21 -20.22
C ALA A 258 2.80 20.27 -21.66
N LYS A 259 3.34 21.42 -22.06
CA LYS A 259 4.17 21.54 -23.27
C LYS A 259 5.58 21.07 -22.92
N ILE A 260 5.99 19.94 -23.50
CA ILE A 260 7.30 19.33 -23.28
C ILE A 260 8.09 19.42 -24.57
N GLU A 261 9.24 20.10 -24.52
CA GLU A 261 10.24 20.15 -25.61
C GLU A 261 11.44 19.29 -25.15
N GLN A 262 11.93 18.42 -26.03
CA GLN A 262 13.05 17.50 -25.77
C GLN A 262 14.20 17.75 -26.73
#